data_AF-A0A927TID6-F1
#
_entry.id   AF-A0A927TID6-F1
#
_cell.length_a   1.000
_cell.length_b   1.000
_cell.length_c   1.000
_cell.angle_alpha   90.00
_cell.angle_beta   90.00
_cell.angle_gamma   90.00
#
_symmetry.space_group_name_H-M   'P 1'
#
loop_
_entity.id
_entity.type
_entity.pdbx_description
1 polymer ?
#
loop_
_entity_poly.entity_id
_entity_poly.type
_entity_poly.pdbx_seq_one_letter_code
_entity_poly.pdbx_strand_id
1 'polypeptide(L)'
;LVTVSAAVAGMIGAFPGVTQMEAFGLGKPGEPLGAFIAALVAIKIGHLVAGKTKVDILVTPLVAILTGAVAGFVAGPPISAFMSWLGALVNVNVEQHPVVGGIVVSVLMGIILTLPISSAAIGVAMNLSGLAAGAATVGCCCNMVGFAVASYRENKVGGLVAQGVGTSMLQVPNIVKKPIIWLPAIVSSAILGPVASAVLHMTSTPVGSGMGSAGFVGQFAAYGSMVADGMSAAMAIGLIVVMHFVLPGLISLGVSEIMRKMGWIVEGDMKLEV
;
A
#
# COMPACT_ATOMS: atom_id res chain seq x y z
N LEU A 1 -0.90 28.72 -7.74
CA LEU A 1 -0.79 28.45 -9.20
C LEU A 1 0.02 27.20 -9.47
N VAL A 2 1.31 27.17 -9.14
CA VAL A 2 2.19 26.00 -9.37
C VAL A 2 1.63 24.70 -8.79
N THR A 3 1.09 24.72 -7.58
CA THR A 3 0.47 23.55 -6.93
C THR A 3 -0.73 23.00 -7.69
N VAL A 4 -1.64 23.88 -8.13
CA VAL A 4 -2.82 23.51 -8.93
C VAL A 4 -2.40 22.98 -10.30
N SER A 5 -1.42 23.61 -10.93
CA SER A 5 -0.84 23.17 -12.21
C SER A 5 -0.15 21.82 -12.11
N ALA A 6 0.54 21.55 -10.99
CA ALA A 6 1.15 20.27 -10.72
C ALA A 6 0.11 19.17 -10.48
N ALA A 7 -1.02 19.48 -9.84
CA ALA A 7 -2.13 18.53 -9.71
C ALA A 7 -2.72 18.16 -11.08
N VAL A 8 -2.93 19.15 -11.96
CA VAL A 8 -3.40 18.92 -13.34
C VAL A 8 -2.38 18.11 -14.14
N ALA A 9 -1.09 18.48 -14.09
CA ALA A 9 -0.02 17.73 -14.75
C ALA A 9 0.09 16.30 -14.22
N GLY A 10 -0.04 16.11 -12.91
CA GLY A 10 -0.08 14.80 -12.26
C GLY A 10 -1.23 13.94 -12.75
N MET A 11 -2.44 14.52 -12.92
CA MET A 11 -3.57 13.78 -13.51
C MET A 11 -3.29 13.38 -14.96
N ILE A 12 -2.65 14.23 -15.76
CA ILE A 12 -2.23 13.88 -17.13
C ILE A 12 -1.20 12.75 -17.10
N GLY A 13 -0.20 12.84 -16.21
CA GLY A 13 0.82 11.81 -16.03
C GLY A 13 0.30 10.48 -15.49
N ALA A 14 -0.80 10.50 -14.74
CA ALA A 14 -1.49 9.29 -14.26
C ALA A 14 -2.17 8.50 -15.38
N PHE A 15 -2.49 9.18 -16.49
CA PHE A 15 -3.23 8.62 -17.62
C PHE A 15 -2.57 8.99 -18.96
N PRO A 16 -1.33 8.55 -19.22
CA PRO A 16 -0.57 8.99 -20.39
C PRO A 16 -1.19 8.52 -21.72
N GLY A 17 -2.02 7.47 -21.72
CA GLY A 17 -2.70 6.95 -22.91
C GLY A 17 -4.05 7.61 -23.27
N VAL A 18 -4.52 8.56 -22.44
CA VAL A 18 -5.81 9.24 -22.65
C VAL A 18 -5.60 10.38 -23.65
N THR A 19 -5.70 10.07 -24.95
CA THR A 19 -5.65 11.06 -26.05
C THR A 19 -6.99 11.77 -26.27
N GLN A 20 -8.07 11.32 -25.59
CA GLN A 20 -9.41 11.88 -25.67
C GLN A 20 -9.99 12.09 -24.26
N MET A 21 -10.66 13.23 -24.04
CA MET A 21 -11.29 13.61 -22.75
C MET A 21 -12.31 12.59 -22.21
N GLU A 22 -12.80 11.67 -23.04
CA GLU A 22 -13.78 10.64 -22.66
C GLU A 22 -13.14 9.42 -21.96
N ALA A 23 -11.82 9.26 -22.03
CA ALA A 23 -11.09 8.15 -21.42
C ALA A 23 -10.49 8.47 -20.03
N PHE A 24 -10.77 9.66 -19.47
CA PHE A 24 -10.62 9.90 -18.03
C PHE A 24 -11.64 9.04 -17.30
N GLY A 25 -11.27 7.80 -16.99
CA GLY A 25 -12.10 6.91 -16.19
C GLY A 25 -12.28 7.48 -14.79
N LEU A 26 -13.34 8.24 -14.56
CA LEU A 26 -13.77 8.65 -13.22
C LEU A 26 -13.85 7.41 -12.33
N GLY A 27 -13.02 7.37 -11.30
CA GLY A 27 -12.94 6.26 -10.34
C GLY A 27 -11.94 5.14 -10.71
N LYS A 28 -11.24 5.20 -11.84
CA LYS A 28 -10.11 4.28 -12.10
C LYS A 28 -8.84 4.80 -11.44
N PRO A 29 -8.07 3.94 -10.73
CA PRO A 29 -6.75 4.31 -10.24
C PRO A 29 -5.83 4.55 -11.45
N GLY A 30 -5.25 5.75 -11.54
CA GLY A 30 -4.22 6.09 -12.52
C GLY A 30 -2.86 5.55 -12.10
N GLU A 31 -1.90 5.57 -13.03
CA GLU A 31 -0.54 5.08 -12.78
C GLU A 31 0.23 6.07 -11.87
N PRO A 32 0.57 5.68 -10.63
CA PRO A 32 1.02 6.62 -9.61
C PRO A 32 2.44 7.16 -9.84
N LEU A 33 3.33 6.40 -10.50
CA LEU A 33 4.71 6.84 -10.72
C LEU A 33 4.79 7.91 -11.82
N GLY A 34 4.06 7.73 -12.92
CA GLY A 34 3.92 8.72 -14.00
C GLY A 34 3.28 10.02 -13.50
N ALA A 35 2.26 9.90 -12.65
CA ALA A 35 1.65 11.04 -11.97
C ALA A 35 2.65 11.81 -11.12
N PHE A 36 3.47 11.09 -10.34
CA PHE A 36 4.50 11.68 -9.49
C PHE A 36 5.58 12.42 -10.29
N ILE A 37 6.09 11.82 -11.37
CA ILE A 37 7.11 12.45 -12.23
C ILE A 37 6.55 13.70 -12.90
N ALA A 38 5.34 13.63 -13.45
CA ALA A 38 4.69 14.77 -14.09
C ALA A 38 4.50 15.94 -13.11
N ALA A 39 4.01 15.65 -11.89
CA ALA A 39 3.84 16.64 -10.84
C ALA A 39 5.18 17.24 -10.39
N LEU A 40 6.21 16.43 -10.19
CA LEU A 40 7.54 16.90 -9.78
C LEU A 40 8.16 17.85 -10.80
N VAL A 41 8.09 17.51 -12.09
CA VAL A 41 8.61 18.36 -13.16
C VAL A 41 7.81 19.66 -13.25
N ALA A 42 6.47 19.58 -13.17
CA ALA A 42 5.61 20.76 -13.14
C ALA A 42 5.92 21.69 -11.96
N ILE A 43 6.20 21.16 -10.77
CA ILE A 43 6.57 21.97 -9.59
C ILE A 43 7.93 22.65 -9.80
N LYS A 44 8.94 21.90 -10.24
CA LYS A 44 10.30 22.45 -10.42
C LYS A 44 10.33 23.56 -11.46
N ILE A 45 9.69 23.33 -12.61
CA ILE A 45 9.68 24.32 -13.70
C ILE A 45 8.69 25.45 -13.38
N GLY A 46 7.54 25.15 -12.80
CA GLY A 46 6.55 26.15 -12.39
C GLY A 46 7.12 27.15 -11.37
N HIS A 47 7.87 26.69 -10.37
CA HIS A 47 8.54 27.60 -9.43
C HIS A 47 9.66 28.42 -10.06
N LEU A 48 10.30 27.94 -11.13
CA LEU A 48 11.36 28.68 -11.81
C LEU A 48 10.83 29.92 -12.55
N VAL A 49 9.57 29.83 -13.03
CA VAL A 49 8.91 30.87 -13.83
C VAL A 49 8.01 31.77 -12.97
N ALA A 50 7.52 31.25 -11.84
CA ALA A 50 6.67 31.98 -10.90
C ALA A 50 7.27 33.33 -10.48
N GLY A 51 6.47 34.40 -10.56
CA GLY A 51 6.84 35.75 -10.16
C GLY A 51 7.81 36.48 -11.10
N LYS A 52 8.23 35.87 -12.22
CA LYS A 52 9.20 36.49 -13.15
C LYS A 52 8.58 37.33 -14.27
N THR A 53 7.27 37.26 -14.48
CA THR A 53 6.60 37.95 -15.58
C THR A 53 5.39 38.76 -15.11
N LYS A 54 5.03 39.81 -15.85
CA LYS A 54 3.81 40.62 -15.57
C LYS A 54 2.51 39.84 -15.81
N VAL A 55 2.59 38.71 -16.53
CA VAL A 55 1.45 37.84 -16.89
C VAL A 55 1.59 36.48 -16.20
N ASP A 56 2.17 36.46 -14.99
CA ASP A 56 2.51 35.25 -14.24
C ASP A 56 1.32 34.31 -14.04
N ILE A 57 0.11 34.89 -13.90
CA ILE A 57 -1.14 34.16 -13.74
C ILE A 57 -1.47 33.22 -14.92
N LEU A 58 -0.96 33.50 -16.13
CA LEU A 58 -1.13 32.65 -17.31
C LEU A 58 0.12 31.85 -17.63
N VAL A 59 1.30 32.48 -17.54
CA VAL A 59 2.56 31.86 -17.99
C VAL A 59 2.96 30.70 -17.07
N THR A 60 2.89 30.90 -15.75
CA THR A 60 3.29 29.88 -14.78
C THR A 60 2.45 28.61 -14.88
N PRO A 61 1.10 28.66 -14.92
CA PRO A 61 0.33 27.44 -15.09
C PRO A 61 0.51 26.78 -16.46
N LEU A 62 0.63 27.56 -17.54
CA LEU A 62 0.84 27.01 -18.88
C LEU A 62 2.14 26.22 -18.97
N VAL A 63 3.26 26.81 -18.54
CA VAL A 63 4.58 26.18 -18.61
C VAL A 63 4.64 24.97 -17.67
N ALA A 64 4.12 25.08 -16.45
CA ALA A 64 4.11 23.97 -15.49
C ALA A 64 3.30 22.77 -16.01
N ILE A 65 2.10 23.01 -16.56
CA ILE A 65 1.25 21.93 -17.10
C ILE A 65 1.89 21.30 -18.33
N LEU A 66 2.35 22.10 -19.30
CA LEU A 66 2.92 21.56 -20.54
C LEU A 66 4.18 20.73 -20.27
N THR A 67 5.09 21.24 -19.46
CA THR A 67 6.35 20.53 -19.17
C THR A 67 6.12 19.29 -18.31
N GLY A 68 5.23 19.35 -17.32
CA GLY A 68 4.82 18.20 -16.54
C GLY A 68 4.11 17.13 -17.38
N ALA A 69 3.21 17.53 -18.28
CA ALA A 69 2.51 16.63 -19.19
C ALA A 69 3.46 15.91 -20.14
N VAL A 70 4.42 16.64 -20.75
CA VAL A 70 5.45 16.03 -21.62
C VAL A 70 6.29 15.03 -20.83
N ALA A 71 6.73 15.39 -19.61
CA ALA A 71 7.50 14.48 -18.77
C ALA A 71 6.71 13.21 -18.40
N GLY A 72 5.43 13.35 -18.03
CA GLY A 72 4.55 12.22 -17.74
C GLY A 72 4.32 11.33 -18.96
N PHE A 73 4.12 11.91 -20.14
CA PHE A 73 3.89 11.16 -21.37
C PHE A 73 5.14 10.40 -21.85
N VAL A 74 6.33 10.96 -21.65
CA VAL A 74 7.59 10.33 -22.06
C VAL A 74 8.08 9.30 -21.04
N ALA A 75 8.04 9.63 -19.74
CA ALA A 75 8.59 8.78 -18.69
C ALA A 75 7.57 7.76 -18.13
N GLY A 76 6.27 8.06 -18.15
CA GLY A 76 5.22 7.20 -17.60
C GLY A 76 5.13 5.83 -18.28
N PRO A 77 4.97 5.75 -19.61
CA PRO A 77 4.83 4.47 -20.32
C PRO A 77 5.97 3.45 -20.07
N PRO A 78 7.27 3.80 -20.18
CA PRO A 78 8.34 2.83 -19.94
C PRO A 78 8.37 2.34 -18.49
N ILE A 79 8.07 3.22 -17.53
CA ILE A 79 7.99 2.87 -16.11
C ILE A 79 6.80 1.93 -15.84
N SER A 80 5.62 2.27 -16.36
CA SER A 80 4.42 1.45 -16.23
C SER A 80 4.61 0.06 -16.84
N ALA A 81 5.26 -0.02 -18.01
CA ALA A 81 5.57 -1.30 -18.65
C ALA A 81 6.52 -2.15 -17.79
N PHE A 82 7.56 -1.54 -17.22
CA PHE A 82 8.48 -2.22 -16.31
C PHE A 82 7.79 -2.71 -15.03
N MET A 83 6.98 -1.86 -14.39
CA MET A 83 6.25 -2.22 -13.17
C MET A 83 5.21 -3.30 -13.42
N SER A 84 4.49 -3.23 -14.55
CA SER A 84 3.53 -4.26 -14.97
C SER A 84 4.21 -5.60 -15.27
N TRP A 85 5.41 -5.57 -15.88
CA TRP A 85 6.21 -6.77 -16.11
C TRP A 85 6.66 -7.40 -14.79
N LEU A 86 7.19 -6.61 -13.86
CA LEU A 86 7.53 -7.09 -12.51
C LEU A 86 6.32 -7.67 -11.79
N GLY A 87 5.18 -6.99 -11.89
CA GLY A 87 3.90 -7.42 -11.37
C GLY A 87 3.43 -8.76 -11.90
N ALA A 88 3.49 -8.94 -13.21
CA ALA A 88 3.15 -10.19 -13.87
C ALA A 88 4.04 -11.34 -13.39
N LEU A 89 5.34 -11.09 -13.21
CA LEU A 89 6.23 -12.09 -12.61
C LEU A 89 5.76 -12.48 -11.21
N VAL A 90 5.43 -11.51 -10.35
CA VAL A 90 4.95 -11.79 -9.00
C VAL A 90 3.64 -12.60 -9.03
N ASN A 91 2.64 -12.14 -9.80
CA ASN A 91 1.34 -12.80 -9.89
C ASN A 91 1.47 -14.25 -10.35
N VAL A 92 2.20 -14.49 -11.45
CA VAL A 92 2.43 -15.85 -11.97
C VAL A 92 3.18 -16.72 -10.96
N ASN A 93 4.19 -16.17 -10.27
CA ASN A 93 4.92 -16.92 -9.26
C ASN A 93 4.04 -17.30 -8.05
N VAL A 94 3.14 -16.42 -7.60
CA VAL A 94 2.22 -16.74 -6.51
C VAL A 94 1.16 -17.76 -6.97
N GLU A 95 0.69 -17.69 -8.21
CA GLU A 95 -0.26 -18.68 -8.73
C GLU A 95 0.37 -20.07 -8.87
N GLN A 96 1.61 -20.16 -9.37
CA GLN A 96 2.29 -21.44 -9.56
C GLN A 96 2.87 -22.02 -8.26
N HIS A 97 3.35 -21.15 -7.37
CA HIS A 97 3.96 -21.52 -6.09
C HIS A 97 3.32 -20.74 -4.94
N PRO A 98 2.05 -21.03 -4.58
CA PRO A 98 1.28 -20.21 -3.66
C PRO A 98 1.85 -20.20 -2.24
N VAL A 99 2.59 -21.22 -1.82
CA VAL A 99 3.23 -21.25 -0.50
C VAL A 99 4.40 -20.26 -0.46
N VAL A 100 5.43 -20.46 -1.29
CA VAL A 100 6.65 -19.63 -1.27
C VAL A 100 6.35 -18.21 -1.75
N GLY A 101 5.61 -18.08 -2.86
CA GLY A 101 5.17 -16.79 -3.38
C GLY A 101 4.29 -16.02 -2.39
N GLY A 102 3.37 -16.71 -1.71
CA GLY A 102 2.53 -16.11 -0.68
C GLY A 102 3.32 -15.58 0.52
N ILE A 103 4.32 -16.32 0.99
CA ILE A 103 5.22 -15.86 2.06
C ILE A 103 5.96 -14.59 1.63
N VAL A 104 6.62 -14.64 0.47
CA VAL A 104 7.47 -13.55 -0.01
C VAL A 104 6.65 -12.28 -0.23
N VAL A 105 5.52 -12.37 -0.93
CA VAL A 105 4.67 -11.21 -1.24
C VAL A 105 4.04 -10.62 0.03
N SER A 106 3.51 -11.46 0.92
CA SER A 106 2.92 -11.03 2.19
C SER A 106 3.93 -10.28 3.06
N VAL A 107 5.13 -10.84 3.23
CA VAL A 107 6.18 -10.23 4.05
C VAL A 107 6.67 -8.92 3.42
N LEU A 108 7.00 -8.93 2.13
CA LEU A 108 7.51 -7.73 1.46
C LEU A 108 6.48 -6.60 1.44
N MET A 109 5.23 -6.88 1.09
CA MET A 109 4.18 -5.85 1.06
C MET A 109 3.86 -5.32 2.46
N GLY A 110 3.85 -6.18 3.47
CA GLY A 110 3.69 -5.76 4.87
C GLY A 110 4.83 -4.86 5.36
N ILE A 111 6.07 -5.17 4.94
CA ILE A 111 7.25 -4.34 5.23
C ILE A 111 7.12 -2.97 4.54
N ILE A 112 6.83 -2.97 3.24
CA ILE A 112 6.69 -1.75 2.43
C ILE A 112 5.58 -0.85 2.98
N LEU A 113 4.45 -1.42 3.44
CA LEU A 113 3.34 -0.66 4.02
C LEU A 113 3.73 0.05 5.32
N THR A 114 4.64 -0.54 6.11
CA THR A 114 5.07 0.09 7.37
C THR A 114 6.13 1.17 7.12
N LEU A 115 6.93 1.02 6.07
CA LEU A 115 7.89 2.04 5.67
C LEU A 115 7.18 3.31 5.15
N PRO A 116 7.84 4.48 5.13
CA PRO A 116 7.30 5.72 4.57
C PRO A 116 7.24 5.69 3.03
N ILE A 117 6.76 4.58 2.46
CA ILE A 117 6.66 4.29 1.04
C ILE A 117 5.18 3.98 0.76
N SER A 118 4.63 4.49 -0.34
CA SER A 118 3.24 4.20 -0.71
C SER A 118 3.12 2.77 -1.24
N SER A 119 2.86 1.81 -0.35
CA SER A 119 2.56 0.41 -0.68
C SER A 119 1.35 0.28 -1.61
N ALA A 120 0.33 1.11 -1.44
CA ALA A 120 -0.84 1.14 -2.31
C ALA A 120 -0.48 1.56 -3.75
N ALA A 121 0.41 2.54 -3.91
CA ALA A 121 0.91 2.92 -5.22
C ALA A 121 1.71 1.77 -5.87
N ILE A 122 2.51 1.05 -5.11
CA ILE A 122 3.26 -0.12 -5.60
C ILE A 122 2.29 -1.23 -6.02
N GLY A 123 1.28 -1.52 -5.23
CA GLY A 123 0.25 -2.51 -5.55
C GLY A 123 -0.47 -2.22 -6.86
N VAL A 124 -0.84 -0.95 -7.08
CA VAL A 124 -1.46 -0.47 -8.34
C VAL A 124 -0.46 -0.50 -9.50
N ALA A 125 0.77 0.00 -9.32
CA ALA A 125 1.77 0.06 -10.37
C ALA A 125 2.22 -1.34 -10.84
N MET A 126 2.33 -2.29 -9.91
CA MET A 126 2.61 -3.69 -10.21
C MET A 126 1.37 -4.48 -10.62
N ASN A 127 0.18 -3.88 -10.60
CA ASN A 127 -1.07 -4.56 -10.92
C ASN A 127 -1.20 -5.92 -10.20
N LEU A 128 -0.90 -5.95 -8.89
CA LEU A 128 -1.03 -7.16 -8.09
C LEU A 128 -2.51 -7.54 -8.04
N SER A 129 -2.86 -8.74 -8.48
CA SER A 129 -4.25 -9.19 -8.56
C SER A 129 -4.40 -10.63 -8.07
N GLY A 130 -5.65 -11.05 -7.88
CA GLY A 130 -5.96 -12.42 -7.51
C GLY A 130 -5.28 -12.84 -6.20
N LEU A 131 -4.65 -14.02 -6.22
CA LEU A 131 -3.99 -14.62 -5.05
C LEU A 131 -2.82 -13.79 -4.53
N ALA A 132 -2.03 -13.17 -5.43
CA ALA A 132 -0.91 -12.33 -5.02
C ALA A 132 -1.40 -11.08 -4.27
N ALA A 133 -2.47 -10.46 -4.76
CA ALA A 133 -3.10 -9.34 -4.07
C ALA A 133 -3.71 -9.76 -2.73
N GLY A 134 -4.37 -10.91 -2.66
CA GLY A 134 -4.93 -11.42 -1.40
C GLY A 134 -3.87 -11.68 -0.35
N ALA A 135 -2.77 -12.35 -0.72
CA ALA A 135 -1.62 -12.57 0.17
C ALA A 135 -0.97 -11.25 0.61
N ALA A 136 -0.80 -10.29 -0.31
CA ALA A 136 -0.29 -8.95 0.00
C ALA A 136 -1.17 -8.20 1.00
N THR A 137 -2.50 -8.21 0.80
CA THR A 137 -3.46 -7.56 1.70
C THR A 137 -3.37 -8.16 3.12
N VAL A 138 -3.32 -9.49 3.23
CA VAL A 138 -3.18 -10.17 4.52
C VAL A 138 -1.85 -9.81 5.19
N GLY A 139 -0.75 -9.77 4.44
CA GLY A 139 0.56 -9.35 4.95
C GLY A 139 0.59 -7.90 5.46
N CYS A 140 -0.10 -7.00 4.78
CA CYS A 140 -0.32 -5.63 5.21
C CYS A 140 -1.16 -5.56 6.50
N CYS A 141 -2.24 -6.34 6.60
CA CYS A 141 -3.04 -6.46 7.82
C CYS A 141 -2.25 -7.03 9.00
N CYS A 142 -1.34 -7.98 8.76
CA CYS A 142 -0.43 -8.51 9.78
C CYS A 142 0.43 -7.42 10.41
N ASN A 143 0.89 -6.45 9.62
CA ASN A 143 1.67 -5.33 10.15
C ASN A 143 0.78 -4.37 10.93
N MET A 144 -0.33 -3.92 10.34
CA MET A 144 -1.22 -2.94 10.99
C MET A 144 -1.84 -3.47 12.27
N VAL A 145 -2.55 -4.61 12.18
CA VAL A 145 -3.22 -5.22 13.34
C VAL A 145 -2.21 -5.83 14.30
N GLY A 146 -1.11 -6.41 13.79
CA GLY A 146 -0.07 -6.98 14.64
C GLY A 146 0.57 -5.94 15.55
N PHE A 147 0.95 -4.77 15.01
CA PHE A 147 1.46 -3.66 15.82
C PHE A 147 0.39 -3.10 16.77
N ALA A 148 -0.85 -2.94 16.30
CA ALA A 148 -1.96 -2.44 17.10
C ALA A 148 -2.22 -3.29 18.35
N VAL A 149 -2.20 -4.62 18.20
CA VAL A 149 -2.44 -5.56 19.30
C VAL A 149 -1.19 -5.71 20.18
N ALA A 150 -0.01 -5.85 19.59
CA ALA A 150 1.24 -6.01 20.34
C ALA A 150 1.60 -4.76 21.19
N SER A 151 1.18 -3.58 20.74
CA SER A 151 1.42 -2.30 21.43
C SER A 151 0.23 -1.83 22.28
N TYR A 152 -0.86 -2.61 22.35
CA TYR A 152 -2.09 -2.25 23.08
C TYR A 152 -1.84 -1.93 24.56
N ARG A 153 -0.89 -2.62 25.21
CA ARG A 153 -0.56 -2.38 26.62
C ARG A 153 -0.08 -0.94 26.85
N GLU A 154 0.67 -0.40 25.90
CA GLU A 154 1.37 0.88 25.97
C GLU A 154 0.51 2.03 25.40
N ASN A 155 -0.22 1.76 24.31
CA ASN A 155 -0.95 2.80 23.56
C ASN A 155 -2.48 2.74 23.71
N LYS A 156 -3.00 1.70 24.40
CA LYS A 156 -4.43 1.47 24.66
C LYS A 156 -5.27 1.53 23.38
N VAL A 157 -6.53 1.93 23.50
CA VAL A 157 -7.49 2.02 22.40
C VAL A 157 -7.04 3.03 21.34
N GLY A 158 -6.38 4.12 21.74
CA GLY A 158 -5.87 5.13 20.82
C GLY A 158 -4.86 4.56 19.83
N GLY A 159 -3.86 3.82 20.31
CA GLY A 159 -2.90 3.14 19.45
C GLY A 159 -3.51 2.01 18.62
N LEU A 160 -4.50 1.29 19.18
CA LEU A 160 -5.16 0.21 18.45
C LEU A 160 -5.87 0.73 17.20
N VAL A 161 -6.63 1.82 17.33
CA VAL A 161 -7.31 2.44 16.19
C VAL A 161 -6.31 3.13 15.27
N ALA A 162 -5.35 3.88 15.81
CA ALA A 162 -4.38 4.62 15.02
C ALA A 162 -3.47 3.71 14.17
N GLN A 163 -3.06 2.56 14.68
CA GLN A 163 -2.22 1.61 13.94
C GLN A 163 -3.05 0.61 13.14
N GLY A 164 -4.12 0.08 13.74
CA GLY A 164 -4.93 -0.98 13.15
C GLY A 164 -5.83 -0.49 12.02
N VAL A 165 -6.43 0.69 12.15
CA VAL A 165 -7.32 1.28 11.13
C VAL A 165 -6.62 2.43 10.38
N GLY A 166 -5.67 3.12 11.03
CA GLY A 166 -4.92 4.21 10.42
C GLY A 166 -3.71 3.73 9.62
N THR A 167 -2.55 3.61 10.26
CA THR A 167 -1.30 3.19 9.60
C THR A 167 -0.28 2.62 10.58
N SER A 168 0.44 1.57 10.19
CA SER A 168 1.60 1.07 10.96
C SER A 168 2.83 1.96 10.81
N MET A 169 2.84 2.93 9.89
CA MET A 169 3.93 3.90 9.74
C MET A 169 4.21 4.67 11.04
N LEU A 170 3.23 4.77 11.94
CA LEU A 170 3.40 5.34 13.29
C LEU A 170 4.46 4.62 14.12
N GLN A 171 4.77 3.35 13.82
CA GLN A 171 5.80 2.58 14.52
C GLN A 171 7.20 2.75 13.91
N VAL A 172 7.36 3.43 12.76
CA VAL A 172 8.67 3.62 12.12
C VAL A 172 9.72 4.23 13.06
N PRO A 173 9.43 5.30 13.85
CA PRO A 173 10.40 5.84 14.79
C PRO A 173 10.89 4.81 15.81
N ASN A 174 10.01 3.92 16.26
CA ASN A 174 10.34 2.86 17.21
C ASN A 174 11.11 1.72 16.54
N ILE A 175 10.76 1.35 15.30
CA ILE A 175 11.47 0.34 14.51
C ILE A 175 12.91 0.78 14.23
N VAL A 176 13.13 2.06 13.93
CA VAL A 176 14.48 2.62 13.71
C VAL A 176 15.32 2.53 14.98
N LYS A 177 14.74 2.80 16.15
CA LYS A 177 15.42 2.66 17.45
C LYS A 177 15.71 1.20 17.78
N LYS A 178 14.75 0.30 17.50
CA LYS A 178 14.81 -1.10 17.90
C LYS A 178 14.11 -2.00 16.87
N PRO A 179 14.82 -2.45 15.81
CA PRO A 179 14.22 -3.20 14.70
C PRO A 179 13.52 -4.51 15.10
N ILE A 180 13.94 -5.10 16.22
CA ILE A 180 13.40 -6.37 16.71
C ILE A 180 11.90 -6.30 17.05
N ILE A 181 11.35 -5.10 17.31
CA ILE A 181 9.90 -4.92 17.55
C ILE A 181 9.04 -5.25 16.32
N TRP A 182 9.63 -5.29 15.13
CA TRP A 182 8.94 -5.56 13.88
C TRP A 182 8.75 -7.05 13.61
N LEU A 183 9.58 -7.89 14.24
CA LEU A 183 9.61 -9.32 14.02
C LEU A 183 8.26 -10.02 14.26
N PRO A 184 7.46 -9.68 15.29
CA PRO A 184 6.14 -10.30 15.50
C PRO A 184 5.22 -10.15 14.29
N ALA A 185 5.18 -8.95 13.69
CA ALA A 185 4.38 -8.67 12.51
C ALA A 185 4.89 -9.42 11.28
N ILE A 186 6.21 -9.46 11.06
CA ILE A 186 6.82 -10.18 9.93
C ILE A 186 6.55 -11.68 10.02
N VAL A 187 6.68 -12.27 11.22
CA VAL A 187 6.39 -13.68 11.47
C VAL A 187 4.92 -13.97 11.20
N SER A 188 4.01 -13.09 11.64
CA SER A 188 2.59 -13.20 11.32
C SER A 188 2.33 -13.16 9.82
N SER A 189 2.95 -12.23 9.09
CA SER A 189 2.84 -12.15 7.62
C SER A 189 3.37 -13.41 6.93
N ALA A 190 4.49 -13.96 7.40
CA ALA A 190 5.10 -15.16 6.83
C ALA A 190 4.25 -16.42 7.06
N ILE A 191 3.52 -16.50 8.18
CA ILE A 191 2.63 -17.63 8.46
C ILE A 191 1.30 -17.48 7.70
N LEU A 192 0.70 -16.28 7.72
CA LEU A 192 -0.63 -16.07 7.15
C LEU A 192 -0.64 -15.87 5.64
N GLY A 193 0.47 -15.43 5.05
CA GLY A 193 0.64 -15.32 3.60
C GLY A 193 0.31 -16.62 2.85
N PRO A 194 1.00 -17.75 3.13
CA PRO A 194 0.73 -19.03 2.46
C PRO A 194 -0.63 -19.61 2.83
N VAL A 195 -1.17 -19.32 4.03
CA VAL A 195 -2.53 -19.74 4.40
C VAL A 195 -3.57 -19.01 3.55
N ALA A 196 -3.38 -17.71 3.31
CA ALA A 196 -4.25 -16.91 2.46
C ALA A 196 -4.20 -17.37 1.00
N SER A 197 -3.01 -17.59 0.42
CA SER A 197 -2.84 -17.94 -0.99
C SER A 197 -3.09 -19.43 -1.28
N ALA A 198 -2.47 -20.35 -0.53
CA ALA A 198 -2.45 -21.78 -0.87
C ALA A 198 -3.60 -22.58 -0.26
N VAL A 199 -4.13 -22.17 0.90
CA VAL A 199 -5.19 -22.91 1.59
C VAL A 199 -6.54 -22.28 1.30
N LEU A 200 -6.67 -20.98 1.56
CA LEU A 200 -7.95 -20.27 1.51
C LEU A 200 -8.23 -19.60 0.16
N HIS A 201 -7.25 -19.56 -0.74
CA HIS A 201 -7.34 -18.96 -2.07
C HIS A 201 -7.95 -17.56 -2.05
N MET A 202 -7.57 -16.75 -1.08
CA MET A 202 -8.08 -15.39 -0.91
C MET A 202 -7.58 -14.50 -2.05
N THR A 203 -8.50 -13.78 -2.68
CA THR A 203 -8.20 -12.85 -3.77
C THR A 203 -8.45 -11.41 -3.35
N SER A 204 -7.76 -10.48 -4.01
CA SER A 204 -7.97 -9.04 -3.81
C SER A 204 -7.62 -8.25 -5.08
N THR A 205 -7.75 -6.93 -5.00
CA THR A 205 -7.46 -6.00 -6.11
C THR A 205 -6.11 -5.30 -5.92
N PRO A 206 -5.55 -4.69 -6.98
CA PRO A 206 -4.31 -3.91 -6.87
C PRO A 206 -4.36 -2.83 -5.80
N VAL A 207 -5.50 -2.15 -5.65
CA VAL A 207 -5.70 -1.12 -4.63
C VAL A 207 -5.70 -1.74 -3.22
N GLY A 208 -6.35 -2.90 -3.04
CA GLY A 208 -6.39 -3.59 -1.75
C GLY A 208 -5.04 -4.12 -1.29
N SER A 209 -4.23 -4.60 -2.24
CA SER A 209 -2.95 -5.31 -1.99
C SER A 209 -1.96 -4.53 -1.12
N GLY A 210 -1.99 -3.20 -1.18
CA GLY A 210 -1.08 -2.32 -0.44
C GLY A 210 -1.73 -1.51 0.67
N MET A 211 -3.03 -1.66 0.94
CA MET A 211 -3.74 -0.85 1.94
C MET A 211 -3.94 -1.57 3.28
N GLY A 212 -3.88 -2.90 3.31
CA GLY A 212 -4.10 -3.67 4.53
C GLY A 212 -5.45 -3.32 5.19
N SER A 213 -5.42 -3.02 6.49
CA SER A 213 -6.61 -2.58 7.24
C SER A 213 -6.81 -1.07 7.29
N ALA A 214 -6.01 -0.30 6.53
CA ALA A 214 -6.14 1.15 6.45
C ALA A 214 -7.51 1.54 5.90
N GLY A 215 -8.31 2.22 6.72
CA GLY A 215 -9.66 2.66 6.35
C GLY A 215 -10.59 1.55 5.85
N PHE A 216 -10.28 0.28 6.16
CA PHE A 216 -10.96 -0.91 5.63
C PHE A 216 -10.90 -1.09 4.11
N VAL A 217 -10.01 -0.38 3.40
CA VAL A 217 -9.93 -0.41 1.93
C VAL A 217 -9.54 -1.81 1.43
N GLY A 218 -8.58 -2.47 2.08
CA GLY A 218 -8.17 -3.83 1.71
C GLY A 218 -9.29 -4.86 1.89
N GLN A 219 -10.13 -4.68 2.92
CA GLN A 219 -11.25 -5.55 3.25
C GLN A 219 -12.36 -5.42 2.22
N PHE A 220 -12.74 -4.19 1.86
CA PHE A 220 -13.72 -3.98 0.80
C PHE A 220 -13.23 -4.48 -0.56
N ALA A 221 -11.94 -4.27 -0.87
CA ALA A 221 -11.32 -4.77 -2.08
C ALA A 221 -11.29 -6.32 -2.14
N ALA A 222 -10.87 -6.97 -1.05
CA ALA A 222 -10.86 -8.43 -0.94
C ALA A 222 -12.27 -9.01 -0.98
N TYR A 223 -13.22 -8.40 -0.28
CA TYR A 223 -14.63 -8.81 -0.31
C TYR A 223 -15.18 -8.75 -1.74
N GLY A 224 -15.00 -7.62 -2.43
CA GLY A 224 -15.45 -7.45 -3.80
C GLY A 224 -14.84 -8.48 -4.76
N SER A 225 -13.54 -8.75 -4.64
CA SER A 225 -12.85 -9.75 -5.47
C SER A 225 -13.35 -11.17 -5.19
N MET A 226 -13.41 -11.59 -3.93
CA MET A 226 -13.79 -12.95 -3.58
C MET A 226 -15.25 -13.26 -3.93
N VAL A 227 -16.16 -12.28 -3.75
CA VAL A 227 -17.57 -12.46 -4.14
C VAL A 227 -17.70 -12.52 -5.66
N ALA A 228 -16.92 -11.72 -6.40
CA ALA A 228 -16.89 -11.80 -7.86
C ALA A 228 -16.34 -13.15 -8.35
N ASP A 229 -15.41 -13.75 -7.62
CA ASP A 229 -14.85 -15.08 -7.88
C ASP A 229 -15.80 -16.23 -7.46
N GLY A 230 -17.03 -15.92 -7.02
CA GLY A 230 -18.08 -16.90 -6.71
C GLY A 230 -18.14 -17.36 -5.26
N MET A 231 -17.36 -16.76 -4.35
CA MET A 231 -17.43 -17.06 -2.92
C MET A 231 -18.70 -16.47 -2.29
N SER A 232 -19.35 -17.22 -1.39
CA SER A 232 -20.50 -16.69 -0.66
C SER A 232 -20.12 -15.49 0.20
N ALA A 233 -20.99 -14.48 0.27
CA ALA A 233 -20.74 -13.26 1.04
C ALA A 233 -20.42 -13.55 2.53
N ALA A 234 -21.11 -14.51 3.14
CA ALA A 234 -20.88 -14.91 4.52
C ALA A 234 -19.48 -15.51 4.72
N MET A 235 -19.03 -16.35 3.78
CA MET A 235 -17.69 -16.94 3.82
C MET A 235 -16.61 -15.87 3.59
N ALA A 236 -16.79 -14.97 2.62
CA ALA A 236 -15.86 -13.88 2.36
C ALA A 236 -15.66 -12.99 3.59
N ILE A 237 -16.75 -12.60 4.26
CA ILE A 237 -16.70 -11.82 5.52
C ILE A 237 -16.00 -12.63 6.63
N GLY A 238 -16.33 -13.90 6.78
CA GLY A 238 -15.69 -14.78 7.77
C GLY A 238 -14.18 -14.87 7.58
N LEU A 239 -13.72 -15.08 6.35
CA LEU A 239 -12.30 -15.11 6.01
C LEU A 239 -11.62 -13.77 6.27
N ILE A 240 -12.27 -12.65 5.92
CA ILE A 240 -11.72 -11.32 6.21
C ILE A 240 -11.54 -11.12 7.71
N VAL A 241 -12.56 -11.39 8.52
CA VAL A 241 -12.47 -11.21 9.98
C VAL A 241 -11.34 -12.07 10.56
N VAL A 242 -11.26 -13.33 10.15
CA VAL A 242 -10.28 -14.28 10.67
C VAL A 242 -8.86 -13.93 10.20
N MET A 243 -8.66 -13.72 8.90
CA MET A 243 -7.33 -13.55 8.29
C MET A 243 -6.79 -12.13 8.35
N HIS A 244 -7.65 -11.10 8.43
CA HIS A 244 -7.20 -9.70 8.47
C HIS A 244 -7.11 -9.16 9.90
N PHE A 245 -7.88 -9.71 10.87
CA PHE A 245 -7.91 -9.16 12.24
C PHE A 245 -7.54 -10.19 13.31
N VAL A 246 -8.25 -11.31 13.37
CA VAL A 246 -8.12 -12.26 14.50
C VAL A 246 -6.77 -12.95 14.48
N LEU A 247 -6.40 -13.65 13.41
CA LEU A 247 -5.14 -14.37 13.32
C LEU A 247 -3.92 -13.44 13.34
N PRO A 248 -3.90 -12.32 12.60
CA PRO A 248 -2.86 -11.31 12.73
C PRO A 248 -2.58 -10.86 14.17
N GLY A 249 -3.66 -10.55 14.90
CA GLY A 249 -3.56 -10.12 16.30
C GLY A 249 -3.06 -11.23 17.21
N LEU A 250 -3.60 -12.45 17.08
CA LEU A 250 -3.22 -13.58 17.92
C LEU A 250 -1.75 -14.01 17.72
N ILE A 251 -1.31 -14.15 16.46
CA ILE A 251 0.05 -14.57 16.14
C ILE A 251 1.04 -13.49 16.57
N SER A 252 0.79 -12.23 16.20
CA SER A 252 1.70 -11.12 16.56
C SER A 252 1.78 -10.91 18.07
N LEU A 253 0.66 -11.04 18.80
CA LEU A 253 0.67 -10.96 20.25
C LEU A 253 1.44 -12.14 20.86
N GLY A 254 1.20 -13.36 20.40
CA GLY A 254 1.90 -14.55 20.89
C GLY A 254 3.42 -14.45 20.71
N VAL A 255 3.87 -14.04 19.52
CA VAL A 255 5.30 -13.84 19.23
C VAL A 255 5.86 -12.68 20.07
N SER A 256 5.12 -11.57 20.19
CA SER A 256 5.53 -10.43 21.02
C SER A 256 5.69 -10.82 22.50
N GLU A 257 4.77 -11.60 23.07
CA GLU A 257 4.87 -12.06 24.46
C GLU A 257 6.07 -12.99 24.68
N ILE A 258 6.37 -13.88 23.73
CA ILE A 258 7.58 -14.73 23.80
C ILE A 258 8.83 -13.85 23.78
N MET A 259 8.89 -12.87 22.87
CA MET A 259 10.01 -11.94 22.78
C MET A 259 10.15 -11.06 24.02
N ARG A 260 9.05 -10.67 24.66
CA ARG A 260 9.04 -9.96 25.95
C ARG A 260 9.58 -10.83 27.08
N LYS A 261 9.18 -12.11 27.15
CA LYS A 261 9.73 -13.07 28.13
C LYS A 261 11.24 -13.31 27.95
N MET A 262 11.73 -13.24 26.72
CA MET A 262 13.15 -13.32 26.40
C MET A 262 13.92 -12.00 26.65
N GLY A 263 13.24 -10.93 27.07
CA GLY A 263 13.83 -9.60 27.28
C GLY A 263 14.18 -8.86 25.99
N TRP A 264 13.76 -9.37 24.82
CA TRP A 264 14.04 -8.74 23.53
C TRP A 264 13.15 -7.53 23.27
N ILE A 265 11.91 -7.54 23.78
CA ILE A 265 10.99 -6.39 23.76
C ILE A 265 10.71 -6.02 25.22
N VAL A 266 10.84 -4.74 25.56
CA VAL A 266 10.61 -4.18 26.89
C VAL A 266 9.42 -3.23 26.83
N GLU A 267 8.77 -2.97 27.97
CA GLU A 267 7.72 -1.96 28.05
C GLU A 267 8.26 -0.58 27.66
N GLY A 268 7.54 0.11 26.78
CA GLY A 268 7.91 1.42 26.24
C GLY A 268 8.53 1.35 24.84
N ASP A 269 9.02 0.18 24.40
CA ASP A 269 9.64 0.02 23.08
C ASP A 269 8.65 0.25 21.91
N MET A 270 7.34 0.08 22.15
CA MET A 270 6.30 0.23 21.14
C MET A 270 5.38 1.41 21.43
N LYS A 271 5.72 2.25 22.42
CA LYS A 271 4.92 3.41 22.80
C LYS A 271 4.95 4.44 21.68
N LEU A 272 3.77 4.90 21.30
CA LEU A 272 3.61 6.02 20.40
C LEU A 272 3.74 7.32 21.19
N GLU A 273 4.63 8.19 20.74
CA GLU A 273 4.61 9.60 21.10
C GLU A 273 3.60 10.28 20.18
N VAL A 274 2.37 10.43 20.68
CA VAL A 274 1.29 11.18 20.01
C VAL A 274 1.28 12.60 20.52
#